data_AF-A0A353RN06-F1
#
_entry.id   AF-A0A353RN06-F1
#
_cell.length_a   1.000
_cell.length_b   1.000
_cell.length_c   1.000
_cell.angle_alpha   90.00
_cell.angle_beta   90.00
_cell.angle_gamma   90.00
#
_symmetry.space_group_name_H-M   'P 1'
#
loop_
_entity.id
_entity.type
_entity.pdbx_description
1 polymer ?
#
loop_
_entity_poly.entity_id
_entity_poly.type
_entity_poly.pdbx_seq_one_letter_code
_entity_poly.pdbx_strand_id
1 'polypeptide(L)'
;DYQTAANLILAAMNEKFGSSNSDATTWLRNERMNGGYSGIWDRTTPLPQETVSAIIYDYSKNQTNDLLRHFGSEYPNEYLLAPSSIGMSRFFDTEFNPLGGSISDRRAGATFRADNSGNYVIHKYRPIGSSTRQHAYQDDVHIYIYRAADLYFMLAEALNNLGRYTEASALINQGVNNYFPNGGVTWKGFTDAWSSVTPTGSRKYPDKGIRGVFNLGVRPFSEDTKKNDLTILDEMMLEFPCEGKIYPSMIRIAKRYNDFNIIADRVCPKYNNPDEIRIKILNGGYFINWEL
;
A
#
# COMPACT_ATOMS: atom_id res chain seq x y z
N ASP A 1 -5.41 -12.70 -17.38
CA ASP A 1 -4.20 -12.62 -18.22
C ASP A 1 -3.35 -11.43 -17.76
N TYR A 2 -2.04 -11.62 -17.54
CA TYR A 2 -1.15 -10.56 -17.03
C TYR A 2 -0.81 -9.51 -18.09
N GLN A 3 -0.71 -9.91 -19.35
CA GLN A 3 -0.43 -8.96 -20.44
C GLN A 3 -1.58 -7.95 -20.57
N THR A 4 -2.82 -8.43 -20.46
CA THR A 4 -4.03 -7.60 -20.41
C THR A 4 -3.99 -6.62 -19.24
N ALA A 5 -3.69 -7.09 -18.03
CA ALA A 5 -3.59 -6.23 -16.84
C ALA A 5 -2.52 -5.14 -17.02
N ALA A 6 -1.32 -5.52 -17.47
CA ALA A 6 -0.24 -4.58 -17.73
C ALA A 6 -0.62 -3.54 -18.79
N ASN A 7 -1.23 -3.96 -19.90
CA ASN A 7 -1.65 -3.04 -20.97
C ASN A 7 -2.70 -2.04 -20.50
N LEU A 8 -3.73 -2.49 -19.78
CA LEU A 8 -4.79 -1.62 -19.28
C LEU A 8 -4.26 -0.58 -18.28
N ILE A 9 -3.45 -1.02 -17.32
CA ILE A 9 -2.89 -0.13 -16.29
C ILE A 9 -1.90 0.86 -16.91
N LEU A 10 -0.97 0.39 -17.76
CA LEU A 10 -0.01 1.27 -18.44
C LEU A 10 -0.71 2.30 -19.32
N ALA A 11 -1.72 1.90 -20.09
CA ALA A 11 -2.47 2.83 -20.93
C ALA A 11 -3.11 3.95 -20.09
N ALA A 12 -3.82 3.59 -19.02
CA ALA A 12 -4.48 4.56 -18.14
C ALA A 12 -3.48 5.48 -17.42
N MET A 13 -2.37 4.93 -16.91
CA MET A 13 -1.34 5.71 -16.22
C MET A 13 -0.58 6.62 -17.18
N ASN A 14 -0.22 6.15 -18.38
CA ASN A 14 0.41 6.98 -19.41
C ASN A 14 -0.47 8.16 -19.81
N GLU A 15 -1.77 7.94 -19.99
CA GLU A 15 -2.71 9.02 -20.30
C GLU A 15 -2.71 10.08 -19.19
N LYS A 16 -2.91 9.67 -17.93
CA LYS A 16 -2.90 10.59 -16.80
C LYS A 16 -1.57 11.31 -16.64
N PHE A 17 -0.47 10.59 -16.72
CA PHE A 17 0.86 11.16 -16.53
C PHE A 17 1.29 12.04 -17.70
N GLY A 18 0.82 11.74 -18.91
CA GLY A 18 1.13 12.49 -20.12
C GLY A 18 0.30 13.76 -20.27
N SER A 19 -0.84 13.86 -19.57
CA SER A 19 -1.75 15.02 -19.66
C SER A 19 -1.29 16.27 -18.92
N SER A 20 -0.25 16.18 -18.07
CA SER A 20 0.21 17.29 -17.22
C SER A 20 1.66 17.12 -16.78
N ASN A 21 2.40 18.23 -16.69
CA ASN A 21 3.71 18.29 -16.03
C ASN A 21 3.61 18.70 -14.54
N SER A 22 2.40 18.73 -13.98
CA SER A 22 2.16 19.08 -12.58
C SER A 22 2.83 18.11 -11.62
N ASP A 23 3.41 18.64 -10.56
CA ASP A 23 3.93 17.85 -9.44
C ASP A 23 2.82 17.08 -8.68
N ALA A 24 1.57 17.49 -8.82
CA ALA A 24 0.41 16.83 -8.22
C ALA A 24 -0.34 15.92 -9.21
N THR A 25 0.39 15.34 -10.17
CA THR A 25 -0.17 14.43 -11.17
C THR A 25 -0.90 13.26 -10.51
N THR A 26 -2.15 13.03 -10.95
CA THR A 26 -3.00 11.96 -10.46
C THR A 26 -2.34 10.60 -10.68
N TRP A 27 -2.33 9.77 -9.64
CA TRP A 27 -1.75 8.42 -9.56
C TRP A 27 -0.22 8.31 -9.64
N LEU A 28 0.50 9.40 -9.87
CA LEU A 28 1.96 9.36 -9.95
C LEU A 28 2.57 9.26 -8.55
N ARG A 29 3.37 8.23 -8.29
CA ARG A 29 4.06 8.04 -7.00
C ARG A 29 5.33 8.88 -6.98
N ASN A 30 5.22 10.09 -6.46
CA ASN A 30 6.33 11.05 -6.41
C ASN A 30 6.49 11.69 -5.02
N GLU A 31 7.43 12.64 -4.89
CA GLU A 31 7.77 13.30 -3.63
C GLU A 31 6.58 13.96 -2.91
N ARG A 32 5.53 14.39 -3.63
CA ARG A 32 4.33 14.95 -2.98
C ARG A 32 3.66 13.93 -2.05
N MET A 33 3.78 12.65 -2.36
CA MET A 33 3.19 11.58 -1.56
C MET A 33 3.91 11.39 -0.22
N ASN A 34 5.21 11.68 -0.15
CA ASN A 34 5.96 11.64 1.10
C ASN A 34 5.31 12.57 2.15
N GLY A 35 5.12 13.84 1.78
CA GLY A 35 4.46 14.83 2.65
C GLY A 35 2.96 14.63 2.80
N GLY A 36 2.31 14.02 1.81
CA GLY A 36 0.85 13.92 1.72
C GLY A 36 0.23 12.61 2.22
N TYR A 37 1.03 11.61 2.60
CA TYR A 37 0.54 10.25 2.88
C TYR A 37 -0.56 10.17 3.95
N SER A 38 -0.38 10.86 5.08
CA SER A 38 -1.42 10.91 6.13
C SER A 38 -2.69 11.63 5.65
N GLY A 39 -2.57 12.54 4.69
CA GLY A 39 -3.68 13.25 4.08
C GLY A 39 -4.60 12.37 3.23
N ILE A 40 -4.23 11.12 2.94
CA ILE A 40 -5.16 10.12 2.37
C ILE A 40 -6.31 9.88 3.37
N TRP A 41 -6.00 9.89 4.67
CA TRP A 41 -6.88 9.50 5.76
C TRP A 41 -7.49 10.70 6.51
N ASP A 42 -6.86 11.86 6.38
CA ASP A 42 -7.18 13.06 7.18
C ASP A 42 -7.75 14.22 6.37
N ARG A 43 -8.59 13.92 5.38
CA ARG A 43 -9.27 14.94 4.56
C ARG A 43 -10.78 14.73 4.55
N THR A 44 -11.49 15.81 4.24
CA THR A 44 -12.94 15.83 3.93
C THR A 44 -13.23 15.48 2.48
N THR A 45 -12.21 15.51 1.62
CA THR A 45 -12.29 15.09 0.21
C THR A 45 -11.15 14.13 -0.11
N PRO A 46 -11.39 13.08 -0.93
CA PRO A 46 -10.36 12.13 -1.28
C PRO A 46 -9.13 12.80 -1.92
N LEU A 47 -7.93 12.44 -1.48
CA LEU A 47 -6.68 12.98 -2.04
C LEU A 47 -6.59 12.67 -3.54
N PRO A 48 -6.63 13.67 -4.46
CA PRO A 48 -6.73 13.41 -5.89
C PRO A 48 -5.55 12.61 -6.45
N GLN A 49 -4.34 12.80 -5.90
CA GLN A 49 -3.15 12.06 -6.31
C GLN A 49 -3.26 10.55 -6.06
N GLU A 50 -4.01 10.12 -5.04
CA GLU A 50 -4.14 8.72 -4.68
C GLU A 50 -5.46 8.11 -5.11
N THR A 51 -6.51 8.90 -5.30
CA THR A 51 -7.86 8.35 -5.47
C THR A 51 -8.05 7.79 -6.87
N VAL A 52 -8.28 6.48 -6.98
CA VAL A 52 -8.84 5.85 -8.19
C VAL A 52 -10.34 5.68 -8.00
N SER A 53 -10.74 5.11 -6.86
CA SER A 53 -12.15 4.97 -6.46
C SER A 53 -12.26 4.90 -4.93
N ALA A 54 -13.22 5.63 -4.38
CA ALA A 54 -13.50 5.66 -2.95
C ALA A 54 -15.00 5.78 -2.66
N ILE A 55 -15.45 5.18 -1.56
CA ILE A 55 -16.74 5.44 -0.95
C ILE A 55 -16.56 6.61 0.01
N ILE A 56 -17.38 7.64 -0.16
CA ILE A 56 -17.30 8.89 0.60
C ILE A 56 -18.40 8.89 1.65
N TYR A 57 -18.02 9.31 2.85
CA TYR A 57 -18.89 9.52 4.01
C TYR A 57 -18.71 10.96 4.48
N ASP A 58 -19.75 11.49 5.12
CA ASP A 58 -19.79 12.82 5.72
C ASP A 58 -20.64 12.75 6.99
N TYR A 59 -19.97 12.81 8.14
CA TYR A 59 -20.61 12.72 9.44
C TYR A 59 -21.65 13.82 9.64
N SER A 60 -21.42 15.02 9.10
CA SER A 60 -22.37 16.15 9.19
C SER A 60 -23.68 15.91 8.44
N LYS A 61 -23.67 14.91 7.53
CA LYS A 61 -24.82 14.45 6.75
C LYS A 61 -25.39 13.13 7.27
N ASN A 62 -24.98 12.68 8.46
CA ASN A 62 -25.34 11.38 9.04
C ASN A 62 -24.89 10.19 8.17
N GLN A 63 -23.74 10.30 7.51
CA GLN A 63 -23.14 9.22 6.74
C GLN A 63 -21.88 8.75 7.48
N THR A 64 -21.89 7.51 7.98
CA THR A 64 -20.76 6.88 8.68
C THR A 64 -20.46 5.49 8.14
N ASN A 65 -19.26 4.95 8.41
CA ASN A 65 -18.81 3.65 7.88
C ASN A 65 -18.59 2.54 8.93
N ASP A 66 -18.86 2.83 10.20
CA ASP A 66 -18.75 1.93 11.37
C ASP A 66 -17.37 1.27 11.60
N LEU A 67 -16.32 1.62 10.85
CA LEU A 67 -15.00 1.03 11.04
C LEU A 67 -14.35 1.47 12.35
N LEU A 68 -14.61 2.69 12.82
CA LEU A 68 -14.06 3.14 14.09
C LEU A 68 -14.58 2.32 15.26
N ARG A 69 -15.81 1.79 15.18
CA ARG A 69 -16.34 0.88 16.20
C ARG A 69 -15.39 -0.29 16.47
N HIS A 70 -14.76 -0.81 15.41
CA HIS A 70 -13.84 -1.95 15.50
C HIS A 70 -12.41 -1.55 15.86
N PHE A 71 -11.92 -0.39 15.41
CA PHE A 71 -10.51 -0.02 15.49
C PHE A 71 -10.16 1.05 16.53
N GLY A 72 -11.17 1.81 16.99
CA GLY A 72 -11.02 2.87 17.96
C GLY A 72 -11.15 2.35 19.39
N SER A 73 -10.31 2.87 20.28
CA SER A 73 -10.27 2.60 21.72
C SER A 73 -11.10 3.57 22.55
N GLU A 74 -11.44 4.74 21.99
CA GLU A 74 -12.22 5.77 22.66
C GLU A 74 -13.72 5.54 22.45
N TYR A 75 -14.53 5.76 23.50
CA TYR A 75 -15.99 5.74 23.42
C TYR A 75 -16.49 6.64 22.27
N PRO A 76 -17.45 6.19 21.44
CA PRO A 76 -18.33 5.01 21.62
C PRO A 76 -17.81 3.70 21.03
N ASN A 77 -16.54 3.62 20.66
CA ASN A 77 -15.99 2.46 19.95
C ASN A 77 -15.72 1.27 20.90
N GLU A 78 -15.72 0.06 20.35
CA GLU A 78 -15.59 -1.20 21.10
C GLU A 78 -14.19 -1.81 21.03
N TYR A 79 -13.32 -1.30 20.15
CA TYR A 79 -11.92 -1.73 20.04
C TYR A 79 -11.74 -3.24 19.79
N LEU A 80 -12.62 -3.82 18.99
CA LEU A 80 -12.68 -5.25 18.72
C LEU A 80 -11.45 -5.78 17.95
N LEU A 81 -10.77 -4.93 17.18
CA LEU A 81 -9.67 -5.30 16.29
C LEU A 81 -8.45 -4.39 16.52
N ALA A 82 -7.69 -4.68 17.57
CA ALA A 82 -6.41 -4.03 17.82
C ALA A 82 -5.33 -4.47 16.80
N PRO A 83 -4.37 -3.59 16.44
CA PRO A 83 -3.24 -3.97 15.62
C PRO A 83 -2.34 -5.00 16.32
N SER A 84 -1.99 -6.07 15.62
CA SER A 84 -1.02 -7.06 16.13
C SER A 84 0.37 -6.45 16.31
N SER A 85 1.06 -6.79 17.40
CA SER A 85 2.45 -6.40 17.66
C SER A 85 3.39 -6.73 16.48
N ILE A 86 3.27 -7.93 15.91
CA ILE A 86 4.02 -8.38 14.72
C ILE A 86 3.74 -7.50 13.49
N GLY A 87 2.48 -7.08 13.29
CA GLY A 87 2.12 -6.20 12.19
C GLY A 87 2.76 -4.82 12.32
N MET A 88 2.82 -4.29 13.55
CA MET A 88 3.47 -3.01 13.83
C MET A 88 5.00 -3.11 13.73
N SER A 89 5.61 -4.18 14.25
CA SER A 89 7.06 -4.35 14.28
C SER A 89 7.69 -4.41 12.89
N ARG A 90 6.96 -4.89 11.87
CA ARG A 90 7.41 -4.92 10.47
C ARG A 90 7.88 -3.58 9.91
N PHE A 91 7.36 -2.46 10.41
CA PHE A 91 7.82 -1.15 9.96
C PHE A 91 9.23 -0.79 10.46
N PHE A 92 9.65 -1.41 11.57
CA PHE A 92 10.89 -1.11 12.29
C PHE A 92 11.94 -2.22 12.17
N ASP A 93 11.51 -3.42 11.75
CA ASP A 93 12.39 -4.52 11.39
C ASP A 93 13.12 -4.19 10.08
N THR A 94 14.43 -3.98 10.14
CA THR A 94 15.26 -3.60 8.98
C THR A 94 15.53 -4.75 8.02
N GLU A 95 15.33 -6.00 8.43
CA GLU A 95 15.39 -7.16 7.54
C GLU A 95 14.10 -7.24 6.71
N PHE A 96 12.94 -7.03 7.35
CA PHE A 96 11.65 -7.00 6.66
C PHE A 96 11.42 -5.71 5.85
N ASN A 97 11.82 -4.56 6.39
CA ASN A 97 11.68 -3.23 5.80
C ASN A 97 13.04 -2.51 5.73
N PRO A 98 13.83 -2.76 4.67
CA PRO A 98 15.14 -2.13 4.51
C PRO A 98 15.04 -0.60 4.46
N LEU A 99 15.52 0.11 5.48
CA LEU A 99 15.36 1.57 5.53
C LEU A 99 16.29 2.32 4.56
N GLY A 100 17.37 1.69 4.10
CA GLY A 100 18.34 2.33 3.22
C GLY A 100 18.96 3.55 3.90
N GLY A 101 18.78 4.73 3.28
CA GLY A 101 19.22 6.02 3.85
C GLY A 101 18.20 6.69 4.77
N SER A 102 16.99 6.15 4.91
CA SER A 102 15.98 6.70 5.82
C SER A 102 16.23 6.27 7.27
N ILE A 103 15.84 7.12 8.22
CA ILE A 103 15.85 6.79 9.66
C ILE A 103 14.57 6.07 10.11
N SER A 104 13.50 6.14 9.31
CA SER A 104 12.22 5.49 9.61
C SER A 104 11.32 5.38 8.38
N ASP A 105 10.32 4.51 8.45
CA ASP A 105 9.23 4.47 7.48
C ASP A 105 8.07 5.35 7.95
N ARG A 106 7.83 6.44 7.23
CA ARG A 106 6.79 7.42 7.56
C ARG A 106 5.38 6.82 7.57
N ARG A 107 5.15 5.72 6.85
CA ARG A 107 3.87 5.03 6.83
C ARG A 107 3.54 4.42 8.18
N ALA A 108 4.53 4.08 9.00
CA ALA A 108 4.33 3.47 10.33
C ALA A 108 3.40 4.34 11.19
N GLY A 109 3.79 5.61 11.38
CA GLY A 109 3.03 6.57 12.17
C GLY A 109 1.73 7.04 11.51
N ALA A 110 1.54 6.83 10.20
CA ALA A 110 0.26 7.07 9.53
C ALA A 110 -0.68 5.85 9.59
N THR A 111 -0.13 4.67 9.87
CA THR A 111 -0.87 3.40 9.88
C THR A 111 -1.30 3.02 11.28
N PHE A 112 -0.39 3.12 12.25
CA PHE A 112 -0.61 2.76 13.64
C PHE A 112 -0.08 3.86 14.56
N ARG A 113 -0.81 4.17 15.63
CA ARG A 113 -0.36 5.15 16.63
C ARG A 113 -1.02 4.89 17.97
N ALA A 114 -0.28 5.13 19.06
CA ALA A 114 -0.85 5.12 20.39
C ALA A 114 -1.80 6.32 20.59
N ASP A 115 -2.96 6.07 21.18
CA ASP A 115 -3.88 7.10 21.67
C ASP A 115 -3.38 7.70 23.01
N ASN A 116 -4.17 8.62 23.58
CA ASN A 116 -3.84 9.26 24.87
C ASN A 116 -3.85 8.28 26.06
N SER A 117 -4.47 7.12 25.92
CA SER A 117 -4.53 6.04 26.92
C SER A 117 -3.41 5.00 26.72
N GLY A 118 -2.57 5.16 25.70
CA GLY A 118 -1.48 4.24 25.37
C GLY A 118 -1.89 3.05 24.50
N ASN A 119 -3.15 2.96 24.06
CA ASN A 119 -3.62 1.90 23.17
C ASN A 119 -3.23 2.20 21.73
N TYR A 120 -2.60 1.24 21.05
CA TYR A 120 -2.27 1.38 19.63
C TYR A 120 -3.51 1.19 18.76
N VAL A 121 -3.94 2.22 18.02
CA VAL A 121 -5.11 2.15 17.13
C VAL A 121 -4.73 2.11 15.65
N ILE A 122 -5.70 1.77 14.80
CA ILE A 122 -5.55 1.90 13.35
C ILE A 122 -5.70 3.36 12.94
N HIS A 123 -4.57 4.04 12.83
CA HIS A 123 -4.47 5.48 12.65
C HIS A 123 -5.00 5.98 11.28
N LYS A 124 -5.17 5.07 10.32
CA LYS A 124 -5.79 5.34 9.00
C LYS A 124 -7.28 5.67 9.08
N TYR A 125 -7.99 5.24 10.13
CA TYR A 125 -9.45 5.44 10.19
C TYR A 125 -9.87 6.62 11.07
N ARG A 126 -9.00 7.07 11.98
CA ARG A 126 -9.08 8.38 12.62
C ARG A 126 -7.69 8.84 13.05
N PRO A 127 -7.09 9.79 12.33
CA PRO A 127 -5.79 10.33 12.73
C PRO A 127 -5.85 11.04 14.10
N ILE A 128 -4.99 10.63 15.04
CA ILE A 128 -4.74 11.27 16.33
C ILE A 128 -4.22 12.68 16.09
N GLY A 129 -4.92 13.67 16.63
CA GLY A 129 -4.66 15.09 16.40
C GLY A 129 -5.26 15.63 15.10
N SER A 130 -6.15 14.88 14.45
CA SER A 130 -6.93 15.37 13.31
C SER A 130 -7.73 16.61 13.70
N SER A 131 -7.65 17.66 12.88
CA SER A 131 -8.56 18.81 12.96
C SER A 131 -9.89 18.57 12.25
N THR A 132 -9.95 17.55 11.37
CA THR A 132 -11.14 17.18 10.58
C THR A 132 -12.06 16.24 11.36
N ARG A 133 -11.49 15.26 12.06
CA ARG A 133 -12.16 14.21 12.85
C ARG A 133 -11.64 14.24 14.28
N GLN A 134 -11.96 15.33 14.98
CA GLN A 134 -11.50 15.60 16.35
C GLN A 134 -12.05 14.59 17.38
N HIS A 135 -13.20 13.98 17.09
CA HIS A 135 -13.90 13.13 18.04
C HIS A 135 -14.06 11.69 17.54
N ALA A 136 -14.10 10.74 18.48
CA ALA A 136 -14.15 9.31 18.22
C ALA A 136 -15.45 8.81 17.56
N TYR A 137 -16.48 9.65 17.51
CA TYR A 137 -17.76 9.39 16.84
C TYR A 137 -17.83 9.93 15.40
N GLN A 138 -16.82 10.68 14.93
CA GLN A 138 -16.76 11.21 13.57
C GLN A 138 -16.21 10.16 12.60
N ASP A 139 -17.00 9.10 12.42
CA ASP A 139 -16.62 7.93 11.62
C ASP A 139 -16.98 8.08 10.14
N ASP A 140 -16.32 9.01 9.48
CA ASP A 140 -16.60 9.38 8.08
C ASP A 140 -15.33 9.40 7.21
N VAL A 141 -14.29 8.70 7.62
CA VAL A 141 -13.09 8.48 6.79
C VAL A 141 -13.47 7.80 5.49
N HIS A 142 -12.83 8.21 4.39
CA HIS A 142 -13.11 7.66 3.07
C HIS A 142 -12.61 6.22 2.97
N ILE A 143 -13.43 5.34 2.39
CA ILE A 143 -13.07 3.95 2.16
C ILE A 143 -12.59 3.80 0.73
N TYR A 144 -11.28 3.67 0.57
CA TYR A 144 -10.65 3.53 -0.72
C TYR A 144 -10.77 2.11 -1.26
N ILE A 145 -11.52 1.95 -2.34
CA ILE A 145 -11.61 0.67 -3.06
C ILE A 145 -10.32 0.46 -3.86
N TYR A 146 -9.88 1.48 -4.60
CA TYR A 146 -8.61 1.49 -5.30
C TYR A 146 -7.90 2.84 -5.11
N ARG A 147 -6.59 2.76 -4.84
CA ARG A 147 -5.68 3.90 -4.81
C ARG A 147 -4.59 3.77 -5.86
N ALA A 148 -3.81 4.83 -6.05
CA ALA A 148 -2.65 4.84 -6.93
C ALA A 148 -1.66 3.73 -6.58
N ALA A 149 -1.43 3.48 -5.28
CA ALA A 149 -0.60 2.37 -4.84
C ALA A 149 -1.07 1.03 -5.42
N ASP A 150 -2.38 0.75 -5.45
CA ASP A 150 -2.92 -0.49 -6.03
C ASP A 150 -2.52 -0.66 -7.50
N LEU A 151 -2.55 0.43 -8.28
CA LEU A 151 -2.12 0.39 -9.69
C LEU A 151 -0.65 -0.01 -9.80
N TYR A 152 0.22 0.53 -8.94
CA TYR A 152 1.65 0.18 -8.92
C TYR A 152 1.86 -1.28 -8.54
N PHE A 153 1.19 -1.78 -7.50
CA PHE A 153 1.33 -3.18 -7.08
C PHE A 153 0.77 -4.16 -8.12
N MET A 154 -0.42 -3.88 -8.67
CA MET A 154 -1.01 -4.72 -9.73
C MET A 154 -0.13 -4.73 -10.98
N LEU A 155 0.43 -3.58 -11.38
CA LEU A 155 1.32 -3.49 -12.52
C LEU A 155 2.66 -4.17 -12.24
N ALA A 156 3.29 -3.95 -11.09
CA ALA A 156 4.54 -4.59 -10.71
C ALA A 156 4.39 -6.12 -10.69
N GLU A 157 3.30 -6.62 -10.14
CA GLU A 157 3.01 -8.04 -10.12
C GLU A 157 2.77 -8.60 -11.53
N ALA A 158 2.01 -7.91 -12.37
CA ALA A 158 1.78 -8.32 -13.75
C ALA A 158 3.08 -8.35 -14.55
N LEU A 159 3.93 -7.32 -14.42
CA LEU A 159 5.23 -7.25 -15.08
C LEU A 159 6.18 -8.35 -14.59
N ASN A 160 6.21 -8.61 -13.28
CA ASN A 160 6.99 -9.71 -12.72
C ASN A 160 6.58 -11.05 -13.34
N ASN A 161 5.28 -11.33 -13.42
CA ASN A 161 4.76 -12.57 -14.02
C ASN A 161 4.90 -12.64 -15.56
N LEU A 162 5.33 -11.55 -16.21
CA LEU A 162 5.69 -11.49 -17.63
C LEU A 162 7.22 -11.54 -17.86
N GLY A 163 8.03 -11.76 -16.82
CA GLY A 163 9.49 -11.75 -16.92
C GLY A 163 10.12 -10.36 -16.99
N ARG A 164 9.33 -9.30 -16.78
CA ARG A 164 9.77 -7.89 -16.81
C ARG A 164 10.22 -7.42 -15.44
N TYR A 165 11.24 -8.09 -14.91
CA TYR A 165 11.69 -7.96 -13.52
C TYR A 165 12.28 -6.59 -13.20
N THR A 166 12.98 -5.98 -14.15
CA THR A 166 13.56 -4.64 -13.98
C THR A 166 12.46 -3.59 -13.85
N GLU A 167 11.43 -3.67 -14.69
CA GLU A 167 10.30 -2.74 -14.64
C GLU A 167 9.45 -2.94 -13.39
N ALA A 168 9.22 -4.20 -12.98
CA ALA A 168 8.56 -4.51 -11.71
C ALA A 168 9.35 -3.95 -10.51
N SER A 169 10.67 -4.13 -10.51
CA SER A 169 11.57 -3.58 -9.49
C SER A 169 11.48 -2.05 -9.45
N ALA A 170 11.49 -1.37 -10.60
CA ALA A 170 11.38 0.09 -10.65
C ALA A 170 10.10 0.59 -9.97
N LEU A 171 8.94 -0.02 -10.24
CA LEU A 171 7.67 0.38 -9.65
C LEU A 171 7.62 0.20 -8.12
N ILE A 172 8.23 -0.86 -7.59
CA ILE A 172 8.31 -1.10 -6.15
C ILE A 172 9.38 -0.24 -5.48
N ASN A 173 10.53 -0.09 -6.13
CA ASN A 173 11.71 0.57 -5.58
C ASN A 173 11.75 2.06 -5.94
N GLN A 174 12.62 2.47 -6.86
CA GLN A 174 13.05 3.88 -7.06
C GLN A 174 12.38 4.57 -8.27
N GLY A 175 11.36 3.97 -8.85
CA GLY A 175 10.61 4.51 -9.98
C GLY A 175 11.32 4.39 -11.32
N VAL A 176 10.55 4.60 -12.38
CA VAL A 176 11.02 4.59 -13.78
C VAL A 176 12.01 5.73 -14.02
N ASN A 177 11.82 6.88 -13.37
CA ASN A 177 12.72 8.03 -13.52
C ASN A 177 14.15 7.74 -13.07
N ASN A 178 14.37 6.81 -12.13
CA ASN A 178 15.71 6.42 -11.73
C ASN A 178 16.51 5.80 -12.90
N TYR A 179 15.83 5.16 -13.85
CA TYR A 179 16.44 4.55 -15.03
C TYR A 179 16.49 5.52 -16.22
N PHE A 180 15.51 6.42 -16.32
CA PHE A 180 15.38 7.37 -17.43
C PHE A 180 15.22 8.80 -16.91
N PRO A 181 16.23 9.38 -16.23
CA PRO A 181 16.08 10.68 -15.58
C PRO A 181 15.87 11.82 -16.58
N ASN A 182 16.29 11.65 -17.83
CA ASN A 182 16.25 12.66 -18.89
C ASN A 182 15.24 12.32 -20.00
N GLY A 183 14.25 11.46 -19.73
CA GLY A 183 13.37 10.90 -20.76
C GLY A 183 14.05 9.82 -21.60
N GLY A 184 13.52 9.55 -22.80
CA GLY A 184 13.99 8.47 -23.67
C GLY A 184 13.61 7.08 -23.15
N VAL A 185 12.44 6.94 -22.53
CA VAL A 185 11.96 5.68 -21.96
C VAL A 185 11.76 4.64 -23.06
N THR A 186 12.54 3.56 -23.01
CA THR A 186 12.52 2.47 -24.02
C THR A 186 11.73 1.24 -23.57
N TRP A 187 11.31 1.18 -22.31
CA TRP A 187 10.58 0.04 -21.77
C TRP A 187 9.20 -0.08 -22.39
N LYS A 188 8.88 -1.28 -22.91
CA LYS A 188 7.62 -1.55 -23.61
C LYS A 188 6.41 -1.09 -22.79
N GLY A 189 5.59 -0.21 -23.39
CA GLY A 189 4.36 0.30 -22.80
C GLY A 189 4.55 1.40 -21.73
N PHE A 190 5.78 1.72 -21.34
CA PHE A 190 6.06 2.95 -20.60
C PHE A 190 6.33 4.10 -21.58
N THR A 191 6.27 5.33 -21.08
CA THR A 191 6.52 6.54 -21.86
C THR A 191 7.33 7.54 -21.04
N ASP A 192 7.83 8.59 -21.70
CA ASP A 192 8.53 9.70 -21.06
C ASP A 192 7.70 10.40 -19.97
N ALA A 193 6.37 10.21 -19.98
CA ALA A 193 5.47 10.72 -18.95
C ALA A 193 5.81 10.23 -17.52
N TRP A 194 6.58 9.16 -17.36
CA TRP A 194 7.04 8.67 -16.05
C TRP A 194 8.31 9.36 -15.55
N SER A 195 9.03 10.06 -16.44
CA SER A 195 10.30 10.71 -16.12
C SER A 195 10.16 12.20 -15.78
N SER A 196 11.28 12.86 -15.51
CA SER A 196 11.36 14.32 -15.33
C SER A 196 11.15 15.09 -16.64
N VAL A 197 11.33 14.44 -17.79
CA VAL A 197 11.09 15.00 -19.12
C VAL A 197 9.80 14.37 -19.65
N THR A 198 8.71 15.12 -19.64
CA THR A 198 7.38 14.63 -20.05
C THR A 198 6.99 15.17 -21.42
N PRO A 199 5.98 14.59 -22.09
CA PRO A 199 5.44 15.15 -23.35
C PRO A 199 4.95 16.60 -23.24
N THR A 200 4.59 17.06 -22.03
CA THR A 200 4.07 18.41 -21.75
C THR A 200 5.12 19.36 -21.16
N GLY A 201 6.39 18.96 -21.12
CA GLY A 201 7.50 19.74 -20.55
C GLY A 201 8.14 19.05 -19.35
N SER A 202 8.91 19.80 -18.56
CA SER A 202 9.66 19.23 -17.43
C SER A 202 8.82 19.14 -16.16
N ARG A 203 8.94 18.02 -15.44
CA ARG A 203 8.32 17.79 -14.13
C ARG A 203 9.39 17.73 -13.04
N LYS A 204 9.19 18.50 -11.96
CA LYS A 204 10.12 18.52 -10.83
C LYS A 204 10.06 17.24 -10.01
N TYR A 205 8.86 16.70 -9.80
CA TYR A 205 8.65 15.44 -9.06
C TYR A 205 8.16 14.31 -9.98
N PRO A 206 9.09 13.59 -10.64
CA PRO A 206 8.78 12.44 -11.49
C PRO A 206 8.49 11.17 -10.68
N ASP A 207 8.24 10.05 -11.36
CA ASP A 207 7.99 8.77 -10.69
C ASP A 207 9.17 8.34 -9.81
N LYS A 208 8.86 7.93 -8.59
CA LYS A 208 9.79 7.42 -7.58
C LYS A 208 9.45 6.00 -7.12
N GLY A 209 8.41 5.36 -7.67
CA GLY A 209 7.96 4.05 -7.20
C GLY A 209 7.40 4.09 -5.77
N ILE A 210 7.05 2.92 -5.22
CA ILE A 210 6.44 2.84 -3.89
C ILE A 210 7.43 3.24 -2.79
N ARG A 211 8.64 2.67 -2.79
CA ARG A 211 9.64 2.85 -1.72
C ARG A 211 10.46 4.12 -1.88
N GLY A 212 10.75 4.54 -3.11
CA GLY A 212 11.53 5.75 -3.39
C GLY A 212 10.81 7.03 -2.99
N VAL A 213 9.47 7.04 -2.96
CA VAL A 213 8.68 8.13 -2.36
C VAL A 213 9.10 8.41 -0.91
N PHE A 214 9.43 7.37 -0.15
CA PHE A 214 9.79 7.46 1.27
C PHE A 214 11.30 7.38 1.49
N ASN A 215 12.12 7.43 0.43
CA ASN A 215 13.57 7.23 0.45
C ASN A 215 14.00 5.95 1.18
N LEU A 216 13.20 4.89 1.09
CA LEU A 216 13.50 3.60 1.70
C LEU A 216 14.51 2.82 0.85
N GLY A 217 15.21 1.88 1.50
CA GLY A 217 16.16 0.98 0.85
C GLY A 217 15.49 0.07 -0.17
N VAL A 218 16.24 -0.36 -1.18
CA VAL A 218 15.70 -1.20 -2.26
C VAL A 218 15.41 -2.61 -1.76
N ARG A 219 14.30 -3.18 -2.24
CA ARG A 219 14.03 -4.62 -2.11
C ARG A 219 14.67 -5.40 -3.26
N PRO A 220 15.17 -6.61 -3.00
CA PRO A 220 15.85 -7.41 -4.03
C PRO A 220 14.85 -7.91 -5.07
N PHE A 221 15.18 -7.74 -6.34
CA PHE A 221 14.52 -8.40 -7.47
C PHE A 221 15.53 -9.26 -8.21
N SER A 222 15.08 -10.36 -8.79
CA SER A 222 15.91 -11.31 -9.53
C SER A 222 15.13 -11.94 -10.68
N GLU A 223 15.71 -12.90 -11.39
CA GLU A 223 14.98 -13.67 -12.42
C GLU A 223 14.01 -14.72 -11.84
N ASP A 224 13.92 -14.83 -10.51
CA ASP A 224 12.96 -15.68 -9.80
C ASP A 224 11.63 -14.94 -9.59
N THR A 225 10.63 -15.31 -10.40
CA THR A 225 9.27 -14.74 -10.35
C THR A 225 8.62 -14.92 -8.98
N LYS A 226 8.77 -16.08 -8.32
CA LYS A 226 8.13 -16.36 -7.03
C LYS A 226 8.75 -15.49 -5.95
N LYS A 227 10.07 -15.41 -5.91
CA LYS A 227 10.78 -14.56 -4.94
C LYS A 227 10.39 -13.09 -5.07
N ASN A 228 10.24 -12.60 -6.30
CA ASN A 228 9.79 -11.24 -6.56
C ASN A 228 8.32 -11.03 -6.14
N ASP A 229 7.41 -11.98 -6.37
CA ASP A 229 6.02 -11.89 -5.89
C ASP A 229 5.95 -11.81 -4.35
N LEU A 230 6.78 -12.58 -3.65
CA LEU A 230 6.89 -12.50 -2.19
C LEU A 230 7.44 -11.14 -1.74
N THR A 231 8.40 -10.60 -2.50
CA THR A 231 8.96 -9.27 -2.26
C THR A 231 7.91 -8.17 -2.43
N ILE A 232 7.08 -8.27 -3.47
CA ILE A 232 5.93 -7.38 -3.72
C ILE A 232 4.92 -7.51 -2.57
N LEU A 233 4.60 -8.73 -2.15
CA LEU A 233 3.67 -9.01 -1.04
C LEU A 233 4.15 -8.40 0.29
N ASP A 234 5.44 -8.50 0.60
CA ASP A 234 6.00 -7.90 1.81
C ASP A 234 5.90 -6.37 1.80
N GLU A 235 6.02 -5.75 0.62
CA GLU A 235 5.78 -4.31 0.48
C GLU A 235 4.28 -3.95 0.58
N MET A 236 3.38 -4.79 0.04
CA MET A 236 1.93 -4.62 0.24
C MET A 236 1.55 -4.66 1.73
N MET A 237 2.29 -5.44 2.54
CA MET A 237 2.08 -5.53 3.98
C MET A 237 2.51 -4.29 4.76
N LEU A 238 3.28 -3.39 4.14
CA LEU A 238 3.60 -2.07 4.70
C LEU A 238 2.65 -0.98 4.15
N GLU A 239 2.21 -1.10 2.90
CA GLU A 239 1.31 -0.11 2.29
C GLU A 239 -0.15 -0.26 2.76
N PHE A 240 -0.69 -1.49 2.75
CA PHE A 240 -2.12 -1.76 2.89
C PHE A 240 -2.63 -2.33 4.23
N PRO A 241 -1.94 -2.22 5.38
CA PRO A 241 -2.54 -2.65 6.64
C PRO A 241 -3.94 -2.07 6.84
N CYS A 242 -4.85 -2.95 7.23
CA CYS A 242 -6.28 -2.72 7.49
C CYS A 242 -7.16 -2.32 6.29
N GLU A 243 -6.61 -2.16 5.08
CA GLU A 243 -7.39 -1.78 3.89
C GLU A 243 -8.10 -2.97 3.18
N GLY A 244 -8.15 -4.15 3.80
CA GLY A 244 -8.80 -5.34 3.22
C GLY A 244 -8.06 -5.99 2.02
N LYS A 245 -6.84 -5.56 1.70
CA LYS A 245 -6.11 -5.98 0.48
C LYS A 245 -5.07 -7.07 0.69
N ILE A 246 -4.45 -7.12 1.87
CA ILE A 246 -3.29 -8.00 2.13
C ILE A 246 -3.68 -9.47 2.10
N TYR A 247 -4.73 -9.85 2.83
CA TYR A 247 -5.10 -11.26 2.97
C TYR A 247 -5.59 -11.90 1.66
N PRO A 248 -6.44 -11.23 0.85
CA PRO A 248 -6.74 -11.71 -0.51
C PRO A 248 -5.49 -11.89 -1.39
N SER A 249 -4.50 -10.98 -1.31
CA SER A 249 -3.24 -11.12 -2.03
C SER A 249 -2.42 -12.34 -1.56
N MET A 250 -2.33 -12.57 -0.25
CA MET A 250 -1.68 -13.77 0.30
C MET A 250 -2.33 -15.05 -0.25
N ILE A 251 -3.67 -15.14 -0.22
CA ILE A 251 -4.40 -16.29 -0.75
C ILE A 251 -4.13 -16.50 -2.22
N ARG A 252 -4.19 -15.43 -3.02
CA ARG A 252 -4.00 -15.50 -4.48
C ARG A 252 -2.59 -15.96 -4.84
N ILE A 253 -1.57 -15.45 -4.16
CA ILE A 253 -0.17 -15.83 -4.38
C ILE A 253 0.08 -17.26 -3.90
N ALA A 254 -0.44 -17.64 -2.73
CA ALA A 254 -0.35 -19.01 -2.22
C ALA A 254 -0.96 -20.03 -3.18
N LYS A 255 -2.16 -19.74 -3.72
CA LYS A 255 -2.81 -20.57 -4.74
C LYS A 255 -2.00 -20.68 -6.02
N ARG A 256 -1.41 -19.59 -6.50
CA ARG A 256 -0.57 -19.57 -7.72
C ARG A 256 0.60 -20.55 -7.62
N TYR A 257 1.28 -20.55 -6.47
CA TYR A 257 2.47 -21.36 -6.25
C TYR A 257 2.21 -22.69 -5.56
N ASN A 258 0.94 -23.01 -5.26
CA ASN A 258 0.53 -24.13 -4.43
C ASN A 258 1.36 -24.22 -3.12
N ASP A 259 1.56 -23.08 -2.48
CA ASP A 259 2.41 -22.95 -1.30
C ASP A 259 1.71 -22.12 -0.21
N PHE A 260 1.07 -22.82 0.71
CA PHE A 260 0.31 -22.22 1.80
C PHE A 260 1.19 -21.72 2.95
N ASN A 261 2.49 -22.05 2.96
CA ASN A 261 3.42 -21.45 3.91
C ASN A 261 3.51 -19.93 3.74
N ILE A 262 3.27 -19.43 2.52
CA ILE A 262 3.19 -17.99 2.22
C ILE A 262 2.21 -17.27 3.15
N ILE A 263 1.05 -17.89 3.43
CA ILE A 263 0.04 -17.38 4.37
C ILE A 263 0.49 -17.67 5.80
N ALA A 264 0.84 -18.92 6.09
CA ALA A 264 1.11 -19.37 7.45
C ALA A 264 2.24 -18.56 8.12
N ASP A 265 3.34 -18.32 7.42
CA ASP A 265 4.51 -17.62 7.96
C ASP A 265 4.23 -16.14 8.25
N ARG A 266 3.25 -15.54 7.57
CA ARG A 266 2.88 -14.13 7.75
C ARG A 266 1.75 -13.92 8.77
N VAL A 267 0.97 -14.96 9.04
CA VAL A 267 -0.25 -14.90 9.85
C VAL A 267 -0.08 -15.57 11.21
N CYS A 268 0.46 -16.79 11.26
CA CYS A 268 0.59 -17.57 12.50
C CYS A 268 1.36 -16.86 13.61
N PRO A 269 2.45 -16.10 13.35
CA PRO A 269 3.21 -15.45 14.42
C PRO A 269 2.42 -14.46 15.29
N LYS A 270 1.21 -14.07 14.85
CA LYS A 270 0.34 -13.12 15.58
C LYS A 270 -0.48 -13.78 16.69
N TYR A 271 -0.52 -15.11 16.75
CA TYR A 271 -1.41 -15.87 17.61
C TYR A 271 -0.63 -16.63 18.70
N ASN A 272 -1.31 -16.92 19.81
CA ASN A 272 -0.72 -17.67 20.92
C ASN A 272 -0.57 -19.18 20.62
N ASN A 273 -1.35 -19.71 19.69
CA ASN A 273 -1.33 -21.10 19.21
C ASN A 273 -0.93 -21.19 17.72
N PRO A 274 0.30 -20.75 17.35
CA PRO A 274 0.71 -20.63 15.96
C PRO A 274 0.72 -21.96 15.18
N ASP A 275 1.00 -23.08 15.84
CA ASP A 275 1.10 -24.39 15.19
C ASP A 275 -0.26 -24.95 14.79
N GLU A 276 -1.27 -24.78 15.63
CA GLU A 276 -2.64 -25.22 15.31
C GLU A 276 -3.18 -24.45 14.10
N ILE A 277 -2.96 -23.14 14.08
CA ILE A 277 -3.36 -22.27 12.97
C ILE A 277 -2.61 -22.63 11.70
N ARG A 278 -1.30 -22.91 11.79
CA ARG A 278 -0.50 -23.35 10.66
C ARG A 278 -1.07 -24.63 10.05
N ILE A 279 -1.38 -25.65 10.86
CA ILE A 279 -1.99 -26.90 10.37
C ILE A 279 -3.28 -26.61 9.59
N LYS A 280 -4.15 -25.74 10.10
CA LYS A 280 -5.41 -25.37 9.42
C LYS A 280 -5.15 -24.67 8.08
N ILE A 281 -4.22 -23.73 8.04
CA ILE A 281 -3.85 -23.02 6.80
C ILE A 281 -3.24 -23.98 5.76
N LEU A 282 -2.33 -24.86 6.18
CA LEU A 282 -1.67 -25.81 5.28
C LEU A 282 -2.65 -26.86 4.72
N ASN A 283 -3.73 -27.15 5.43
CA ASN A 283 -4.83 -27.99 4.95
C ASN A 283 -5.80 -27.25 4.00
N GLY A 284 -5.44 -26.06 3.52
CA GLY A 284 -6.27 -25.26 2.60
C GLY A 284 -7.31 -24.38 3.30
N GLY A 285 -7.23 -24.25 4.63
CA GLY A 285 -8.07 -23.34 5.40
C GLY A 285 -7.74 -21.88 5.08
N TYR A 286 -8.70 -21.17 4.47
CA TYR A 286 -8.56 -19.74 4.17
C TYR A 286 -9.10 -18.84 5.28
N PHE A 287 -9.94 -19.35 6.17
CA PHE A 287 -10.53 -18.57 7.26
C PHE A 287 -10.13 -19.21 8.59
N ILE A 288 -9.57 -18.40 9.47
CA ILE A 288 -9.22 -18.78 10.83
C ILE A 288 -10.47 -18.48 11.68
N ASN A 289 -11.05 -19.52 12.29
CA ASN A 289 -12.15 -19.31 13.24
C ASN A 289 -11.64 -18.50 14.44
N TRP A 290 -12.45 -17.57 14.92
CA TRP A 290 -12.08 -16.68 16.03
C TRP A 290 -12.07 -17.41 17.39
N GLU A 291 -12.75 -18.55 17.51
CA GLU A 291 -12.73 -19.45 18.67
C GLU A 291 -11.58 -20.46 18.54
N LEU A 292 -10.36 -19.98 18.81
CA LEU A 292 -9.12 -20.77 18.77
C LEU A 292 -8.31 -20.60 20.04
#